data_AF-A0A965V5X0-F1
#
_entry.id   AF-A0A965V5X0-F1
#
_cell.length_a   1.000
_cell.length_b   1.000
_cell.length_c   1.000
_cell.angle_alpha   90.00
_cell.angle_beta   90.00
_cell.angle_gamma   90.00
#
_symmetry.space_group_name_H-M   'P 1'
#
loop_
_entity.id
_entity.type
_entity.pdbx_description
1 polymer ?
#
loop_
_entity_poly.entity_id
_entity_poly.type
_entity_poly.pdbx_seq_one_letter_code
_entity_poly.pdbx_strand_id
1 'polypeptide(L)'
;AAFQLFRLNEQNKKSEKYKSYILDKYPNSDAAKYFLDPDFYLKQKKNAEESQKDYLKLLEQYKLKAYQTVYNLSQTILEKDLANSCRSEYMLLNVLAMGQLTEDKTTLIPKLNQIIEEKPQTEQANRAKEMLEIIQLGYSKNEELNFNKKYFFEFVSDVTQYVIILLDNEDDMDDSKGTISDFTTKKFKSSKLRVSSKITLSEKSFILVQEFASISLADKFVDAYKAGFEFLDELQDNKIYIITQENLKKLIETAKFEEYKLFYLDNY
;
A
#
# COMPACT_ATOMS: atom_id res chain seq x y z
N ALA A 1 -6.64 19.34 -26.95
CA ALA A 1 -7.38 20.46 -27.59
C ALA A 1 -7.19 20.52 -29.11
N ALA A 2 -5.97 20.72 -29.66
CA ALA A 2 -5.77 20.89 -31.10
C ALA A 2 -6.20 19.69 -31.97
N PHE A 3 -5.96 18.46 -31.53
CA PHE A 3 -6.39 17.24 -32.26
C PHE A 3 -7.93 17.11 -32.33
N GLN A 4 -8.65 17.52 -31.28
CA GLN A 4 -10.12 17.54 -31.29
C GLN A 4 -10.66 18.58 -32.28
N LEU A 5 -10.00 19.74 -32.38
CA LEU A 5 -10.33 20.76 -33.38
C LEU A 5 -10.06 20.28 -34.81
N PHE A 6 -8.99 19.51 -35.04
CA PHE A 6 -8.77 18.83 -36.32
C PHE A 6 -9.95 17.90 -36.66
N ARG A 7 -10.33 17.00 -35.73
CA ARG A 7 -11.44 16.04 -35.92
C ARG A 7 -12.77 16.71 -36.24
N LEU A 8 -13.11 17.79 -35.54
CA LEU A 8 -14.33 18.56 -35.77
C LEU A 8 -14.35 19.29 -37.12
N ASN A 9 -13.18 19.51 -37.73
CA ASN A 9 -13.03 20.24 -38.99
C ASN A 9 -12.55 19.34 -40.14
N GLU A 10 -12.55 18.00 -40.00
CA GLU A 10 -12.04 17.04 -41.02
C GLU A 10 -12.60 17.32 -42.43
N GLN A 11 -13.84 17.77 -42.53
CA GLN A 11 -14.55 18.07 -43.79
C GLN A 11 -14.35 19.51 -44.30
N ASN A 12 -13.55 20.33 -43.63
CA ASN A 12 -13.34 21.75 -43.96
C ASN A 12 -11.84 22.05 -44.13
N LYS A 13 -11.49 23.01 -44.98
CA LYS A 13 -10.12 23.55 -45.16
C LYS A 13 -9.43 24.00 -43.86
N LYS A 14 -10.17 24.18 -42.76
CA LYS A 14 -9.61 24.46 -41.43
C LYS A 14 -8.87 23.26 -40.82
N SER A 15 -9.14 22.01 -41.24
CA SER A 15 -8.42 20.81 -40.74
C SER A 15 -6.92 20.90 -41.02
N GLU A 16 -6.52 21.33 -42.22
CA GLU A 16 -5.10 21.44 -42.61
C GLU A 16 -4.33 22.44 -41.75
N LYS A 17 -5.00 23.52 -41.30
CA LYS A 17 -4.40 24.48 -40.36
C LYS A 17 -4.10 23.84 -39.01
N TYR A 18 -5.03 23.04 -38.49
CA TYR A 18 -4.84 22.34 -37.21
C TYR A 18 -3.84 21.18 -37.31
N LYS A 19 -3.84 20.45 -38.44
CA LYS A 19 -2.85 19.40 -38.73
C LYS A 19 -1.44 19.99 -38.78
N SER A 20 -1.25 21.06 -39.55
CA SER A 20 0.05 21.75 -39.66
C SER A 20 0.52 22.29 -38.31
N TYR A 21 -0.40 22.85 -37.50
CA TYR A 21 -0.09 23.32 -36.14
C TYR A 21 0.36 22.18 -35.22
N ILE A 22 -0.26 21.00 -35.30
CA ILE A 22 0.12 19.82 -34.50
C ILE A 22 1.51 19.30 -34.92
N LEU A 23 1.78 19.24 -36.22
CA LEU A 23 3.08 18.80 -36.74
C LEU A 23 4.22 19.77 -36.38
N ASP A 24 3.98 21.08 -36.40
CA ASP A 24 4.97 22.11 -36.09
C ASP A 24 5.23 22.25 -34.58
N LYS A 25 4.17 22.29 -33.77
CA LYS A 25 4.29 22.57 -32.32
C LYS A 25 4.42 21.33 -31.45
N TYR A 26 3.95 20.19 -31.94
CA TYR A 26 3.94 18.94 -31.18
C TYR A 26 4.41 17.74 -32.02
N PRO A 27 5.60 17.81 -32.66
CA PRO A 27 6.07 16.81 -33.62
C PRO A 27 6.19 15.39 -33.03
N ASN A 28 6.38 15.28 -31.72
CA ASN A 28 6.51 13.99 -31.01
C ASN A 28 5.19 13.48 -30.42
N SER A 29 4.08 14.22 -30.56
CA SER A 29 2.77 13.79 -30.05
C SER A 29 2.21 12.62 -30.83
N ASP A 30 1.35 11.80 -30.20
CA ASP A 30 0.70 10.67 -30.87
C ASP A 30 -0.18 11.13 -32.05
N ALA A 31 -0.75 12.33 -31.94
CA ALA A 31 -1.47 12.98 -33.03
C ALA A 31 -0.55 13.29 -34.22
N ALA A 32 0.65 13.83 -33.99
CA ALA A 32 1.63 14.08 -35.05
C ALA A 32 2.12 12.77 -35.69
N LYS A 33 2.41 11.75 -34.87
CA LYS A 33 2.82 10.43 -35.37
C LYS A 33 1.74 9.76 -36.21
N TYR A 34 0.47 9.85 -35.80
CA TYR A 34 -0.68 9.39 -36.58
C TYR A 34 -0.85 10.12 -37.91
N PHE A 35 -0.60 11.44 -37.94
CA PHE A 35 -0.69 12.20 -39.19
C PHE A 35 0.45 11.90 -40.17
N LEU A 36 1.60 11.47 -39.67
CA LEU A 36 2.75 11.03 -40.47
C LEU A 36 2.60 9.56 -40.92
N ASP A 37 1.99 8.72 -40.07
CA ASP A 37 1.72 7.31 -40.34
C ASP A 37 0.31 6.94 -39.85
N PRO A 38 -0.70 6.84 -40.74
CA PRO A 38 -2.06 6.50 -40.37
C PRO A 38 -2.21 5.14 -39.68
N ASP A 39 -1.28 4.21 -39.91
CA ASP A 39 -1.24 2.89 -39.28
C ASP A 39 -0.50 2.88 -37.93
N PHE A 40 -0.02 4.04 -37.46
CA PHE A 40 0.80 4.17 -36.25
C PHE A 40 0.20 3.44 -35.03
N TYR A 41 -1.10 3.61 -34.76
CA TYR A 41 -1.77 2.95 -33.64
C TYR A 41 -1.93 1.43 -33.85
N LEU A 42 -2.15 0.98 -35.09
CA LEU A 42 -2.23 -0.45 -35.42
C LEU A 42 -0.88 -1.13 -35.22
N LYS A 43 0.21 -0.50 -35.68
CA LYS A 43 1.59 -0.96 -35.47
C LYS A 43 1.96 -0.96 -34.00
N GLN A 44 1.61 0.10 -33.25
CA GLN A 44 1.86 0.19 -31.81
C GLN A 44 1.15 -0.94 -31.06
N LYS A 45 -0.13 -1.18 -31.36
CA LYS A 45 -0.90 -2.27 -30.74
C LYS A 45 -0.30 -3.64 -31.06
N LYS A 46 0.05 -3.90 -32.33
CA LYS A 46 0.67 -5.16 -32.75
C LYS A 46 2.03 -5.38 -32.08
N ASN A 47 2.87 -4.35 -32.00
CA ASN A 47 4.15 -4.42 -31.31
C ASN A 47 3.98 -4.70 -29.81
N ALA A 48 2.93 -4.16 -29.19
CA ALA A 48 2.63 -4.42 -27.78
C ALA A 48 2.19 -5.89 -27.57
N GLU A 49 1.34 -6.43 -28.45
CA GLU A 49 0.93 -7.83 -28.42
C GLU A 49 2.13 -8.79 -28.62
N GLU A 50 3.02 -8.48 -29.56
CA GLU A 50 4.25 -9.24 -29.79
C GLU A 50 5.20 -9.17 -28.59
N SER A 51 5.42 -7.97 -28.03
CA SER A 51 6.26 -7.77 -26.84
C SER A 51 5.72 -8.54 -25.63
N GLN A 52 4.41 -8.55 -25.43
CA GLN A 52 3.76 -9.30 -24.36
C GLN A 52 3.95 -10.81 -24.56
N LYS A 53 3.76 -11.31 -25.78
CA LYS A 53 3.96 -12.73 -26.09
C LYS A 53 5.40 -13.18 -25.82
N ASP A 54 6.37 -12.37 -26.21
CA ASP A 54 7.78 -12.68 -25.98
C ASP A 54 8.17 -12.59 -24.50
N TYR A 55 7.60 -11.62 -23.77
CA TYR A 55 7.76 -11.53 -22.32
C TYR A 55 7.25 -12.79 -21.63
N LEU A 56 6.06 -13.27 -21.99
CA LEU A 56 5.47 -14.47 -21.40
C LEU A 56 6.32 -15.72 -21.65
N LYS A 57 6.95 -15.85 -22.83
CA LYS A 57 7.91 -16.94 -23.09
C LYS A 57 9.10 -16.87 -22.16
N LEU A 58 9.65 -15.67 -21.95
CA LEU A 58 10.81 -15.48 -21.07
C LEU A 58 10.46 -15.72 -19.60
N LEU A 59 9.26 -15.30 -19.18
CA LEU A 59 8.73 -15.61 -17.85
C LEU A 59 8.56 -17.12 -17.63
N GLU A 60 8.13 -17.86 -18.65
CA GLU A 60 8.04 -19.32 -18.59
C GLU A 60 9.43 -19.95 -18.35
N GLN A 61 10.47 -19.44 -19.03
CA GLN A 61 11.85 -19.87 -18.79
C GLN A 61 12.32 -19.57 -17.35
N TYR A 62 11.89 -18.45 -16.76
CA TYR A 62 12.16 -18.14 -15.37
C TYR A 62 11.52 -19.16 -14.42
N LYS A 63 10.27 -19.56 -14.67
CA LYS A 63 9.58 -20.61 -13.89
C LYS A 63 10.30 -21.96 -14.01
N LEU A 64 10.86 -22.26 -15.17
CA LEU A 64 11.71 -23.43 -15.42
C LEU A 64 13.13 -23.29 -14.83
N LYS A 65 13.39 -22.25 -14.03
CA LYS A 65 14.65 -21.96 -13.35
C LYS A 65 15.83 -21.69 -14.28
N ALA A 66 15.58 -21.32 -15.54
CA ALA A 66 16.61 -20.93 -16.49
C ALA A 66 17.10 -19.49 -16.24
N TYR A 67 17.51 -19.19 -14.99
CA TYR A 67 17.76 -17.83 -14.52
C TYR A 67 18.87 -17.12 -15.30
N GLN A 68 19.97 -17.80 -15.63
CA GLN A 68 21.06 -17.21 -16.40
C GLN A 68 20.60 -16.77 -17.79
N THR A 69 19.83 -17.63 -18.47
CA THR A 69 19.26 -17.33 -19.79
C THR A 69 18.30 -16.15 -19.71
N VAL A 70 17.42 -16.15 -18.71
CA VAL A 70 16.45 -15.06 -18.49
C VAL A 70 17.16 -13.75 -18.23
N TYR A 71 18.17 -13.73 -17.36
CA TYR A 71 18.96 -12.54 -17.06
C TYR A 71 19.63 -11.99 -18.33
N ASN A 72 20.35 -12.82 -19.08
CA ASN A 72 21.07 -12.37 -20.28
C ASN A 72 20.13 -11.84 -21.37
N LEU A 73 19.02 -12.53 -21.63
CA LEU A 73 18.05 -12.13 -22.66
C LEU A 73 17.29 -10.87 -22.27
N SER A 74 16.78 -10.80 -21.03
CA SER A 74 16.11 -9.59 -20.55
C SER A 74 17.04 -8.38 -20.54
N GLN A 75 18.30 -8.55 -20.15
CA GLN A 75 19.31 -7.49 -20.20
C GLN A 75 19.51 -6.99 -21.64
N THR A 76 19.65 -7.91 -22.61
CA THR A 76 19.81 -7.56 -24.03
C THR A 76 18.61 -6.79 -24.57
N ILE A 77 17.39 -7.19 -24.19
CA ILE A 77 16.15 -6.48 -24.59
C ILE A 77 16.14 -5.07 -24.01
N LEU A 78 16.47 -4.93 -22.71
CA LEU A 78 16.47 -3.63 -22.02
C LEU A 78 17.52 -2.66 -22.58
N GLU A 79 18.63 -3.16 -23.11
CA GLU A 79 19.68 -2.35 -23.73
C GLU A 79 19.32 -1.92 -25.17
N LYS A 80 18.61 -2.77 -25.92
CA LYS A 80 18.30 -2.54 -27.33
C LYS A 80 16.97 -1.84 -27.58
N ASP A 81 15.98 -2.04 -26.70
CA ASP A 81 14.63 -1.54 -26.87
C ASP A 81 14.15 -0.75 -25.64
N LEU A 82 14.47 0.55 -25.66
CA LEU A 82 14.05 1.49 -24.62
C LEU A 82 12.55 1.82 -24.66
N ALA A 83 11.91 1.61 -25.82
CA ALA A 83 10.50 1.94 -26.04
C ALA A 83 9.57 0.72 -25.89
N ASN A 84 10.10 -0.42 -25.46
CA ASN A 84 9.33 -1.66 -25.31
C ASN A 84 8.11 -1.44 -24.40
N SER A 85 6.94 -1.91 -24.82
CA SER A 85 5.71 -1.77 -24.04
C SER A 85 5.73 -2.55 -22.73
N CYS A 86 6.50 -3.63 -22.65
CA CYS A 86 6.66 -4.48 -21.47
C CYS A 86 7.99 -4.20 -20.74
N ARG A 87 8.56 -3.00 -20.91
CA ARG A 87 9.88 -2.67 -20.37
C ARG A 87 9.95 -2.82 -18.85
N SER A 88 8.97 -2.29 -18.12
CA SER A 88 8.87 -2.41 -16.65
C SER A 88 8.93 -3.88 -16.19
N GLU A 89 8.22 -4.73 -16.90
CA GLU A 89 8.13 -6.16 -16.66
C GLU A 89 9.47 -6.87 -16.91
N TYR A 90 10.15 -6.52 -18.01
CA TYR A 90 11.49 -7.02 -18.29
C TYR A 90 12.52 -6.54 -17.25
N MET A 91 12.45 -5.29 -16.79
CA MET A 91 13.35 -4.79 -15.74
C MET A 91 13.19 -5.58 -14.44
N LEU A 92 11.95 -5.79 -13.98
CA LEU A 92 11.70 -6.57 -12.78
C LEU A 92 12.13 -8.04 -12.96
N LEU A 93 11.78 -8.67 -14.08
CA LEU A 93 12.17 -10.06 -14.37
C LEU A 93 13.70 -10.22 -14.43
N ASN A 94 14.41 -9.24 -14.98
CA ASN A 94 15.87 -9.23 -15.00
C ASN A 94 16.45 -9.22 -13.57
N VAL A 95 15.93 -8.35 -12.70
CA VAL A 95 16.36 -8.26 -11.29
C VAL A 95 16.04 -9.55 -10.55
N LEU A 96 14.85 -10.12 -10.74
CA LEU A 96 14.47 -11.39 -10.12
C LEU A 96 15.41 -12.52 -10.55
N ALA A 97 15.75 -12.62 -11.84
CA ALA A 97 16.69 -13.61 -12.36
C ALA A 97 18.10 -13.41 -11.78
N MET A 98 18.60 -12.18 -11.74
CA MET A 98 19.87 -11.87 -11.09
C MET A 98 19.86 -12.27 -9.61
N GLY A 99 18.75 -11.99 -8.92
CA GLY A 99 18.57 -12.36 -7.52
C GLY A 99 18.59 -13.86 -7.26
N GLN A 100 18.35 -14.72 -8.26
CA GLN A 100 18.53 -16.17 -8.14
C GLN A 100 19.97 -16.63 -8.38
N LEU A 101 20.77 -15.81 -9.08
CA LEU A 101 22.14 -16.13 -9.48
C LEU A 101 23.20 -15.63 -8.49
N THR A 102 22.87 -14.64 -7.66
CA THR A 102 23.78 -14.04 -6.68
C THR A 102 23.34 -14.33 -5.25
N GLU A 103 24.28 -14.63 -4.36
CA GLU A 103 24.03 -14.68 -2.93
C GLU A 103 23.95 -13.28 -2.32
N ASP A 104 24.82 -12.36 -2.77
CA ASP A 104 24.85 -10.97 -2.33
C ASP A 104 23.70 -10.17 -2.97
N LYS A 105 22.62 -9.99 -2.21
CA LYS A 105 21.44 -9.26 -2.66
C LYS A 105 21.66 -7.75 -2.75
N THR A 106 22.69 -7.20 -2.12
CA THR A 106 22.98 -5.75 -2.21
C THR A 106 23.32 -5.34 -3.65
N THR A 107 23.84 -6.27 -4.46
CA THR A 107 24.09 -6.08 -5.90
C THR A 107 22.83 -5.81 -6.73
N LEU A 108 21.63 -6.09 -6.21
CA LEU A 108 20.36 -5.83 -6.87
C LEU A 108 19.91 -4.36 -6.74
N ILE A 109 20.40 -3.65 -5.73
CA ILE A 109 19.96 -2.29 -5.38
C ILE A 109 20.00 -1.31 -6.56
N PRO A 110 21.08 -1.24 -7.37
CA PRO A 110 21.13 -0.28 -8.48
C PRO A 110 20.03 -0.52 -9.52
N LYS A 111 19.73 -1.79 -9.82
CA LYS A 111 18.69 -2.15 -10.80
C LYS A 111 17.29 -1.93 -10.24
N LEU A 112 17.09 -2.15 -8.94
CA LEU A 112 15.81 -1.85 -8.28
C LEU A 112 15.52 -0.34 -8.28
N ASN A 113 16.50 0.50 -7.96
CA ASN A 113 16.39 1.96 -8.05
C ASN A 113 16.06 2.42 -9.47
N GLN A 114 16.70 1.82 -10.48
CA GLN A 114 16.41 2.12 -11.88
C GLN A 114 14.94 1.87 -12.24
N ILE A 115 14.30 0.81 -11.74
CA ILE A 115 12.88 0.54 -11.97
C ILE A 115 12.01 1.66 -11.39
N ILE A 116 12.32 2.09 -10.17
CA ILE A 116 11.57 3.12 -9.44
C ILE A 116 11.70 4.47 -10.14
N GLU A 117 12.89 4.82 -10.61
CA GLU A 117 13.16 6.07 -11.32
C GLU A 117 12.52 6.09 -12.71
N GLU A 118 12.62 4.99 -13.46
CA GLU A 118 12.16 4.95 -14.85
C GLU A 118 10.64 4.71 -14.97
N LYS A 119 10.04 4.00 -14.01
CA LYS A 119 8.63 3.54 -14.05
C LYS A 119 7.88 3.75 -12.72
N PRO A 120 7.91 4.94 -12.11
CA PRO A 120 7.50 5.18 -10.71
C PRO A 120 6.05 4.84 -10.35
N GLN A 121 5.14 4.82 -11.33
CA GLN A 121 3.70 4.58 -11.14
C GLN A 121 3.27 3.14 -11.47
N THR A 122 4.22 2.24 -11.72
CA THR A 122 3.92 0.85 -12.09
C THR A 122 3.93 -0.08 -10.88
N GLU A 123 3.21 -1.20 -10.98
CA GLU A 123 3.27 -2.27 -9.96
C GLU A 123 4.70 -2.81 -9.79
N GLN A 124 5.50 -2.80 -10.86
CA GLN A 124 6.90 -3.22 -10.83
C GLN A 124 7.77 -2.28 -10.00
N ALA A 125 7.51 -0.97 -10.02
CA ALA A 125 8.19 -0.03 -9.13
C ALA A 125 7.77 -0.21 -7.67
N ASN A 126 6.50 -0.51 -7.40
CA ASN A 126 6.05 -0.84 -6.04
C ASN A 126 6.76 -2.11 -5.54
N ARG A 127 6.81 -3.16 -6.38
CA ARG A 127 7.52 -4.39 -6.04
C ARG A 127 9.01 -4.17 -5.83
N ALA A 128 9.64 -3.27 -6.61
CA ALA A 128 11.04 -2.93 -6.45
C ALA A 128 11.32 -2.22 -5.11
N LYS A 129 10.41 -1.35 -4.65
CA LYS A 129 10.50 -0.70 -3.33
C LYS A 129 10.45 -1.73 -2.19
N GLU A 130 9.50 -2.67 -2.25
CA GLU A 130 9.40 -3.76 -1.27
C GLU A 130 10.69 -4.59 -1.21
N MET A 131 11.26 -4.92 -2.38
CA MET A 131 12.52 -5.68 -2.44
C MET A 131 13.71 -4.88 -1.86
N LEU A 132 13.79 -3.58 -2.11
CA LEU A 132 14.82 -2.71 -1.51
C LEU A 132 14.70 -2.67 0.01
N GLU A 133 13.48 -2.51 0.51
CA GLU A 133 13.20 -2.50 1.95
C GLU A 133 13.67 -3.80 2.59
N ILE A 134 13.35 -4.96 2.00
CA ILE A 134 13.80 -6.28 2.49
C ILE A 134 15.33 -6.40 2.47
N ILE A 135 16.01 -5.87 1.45
CA ILE A 135 17.48 -5.92 1.37
C ILE A 135 18.13 -5.04 2.44
N GLN A 136 17.55 -3.87 2.72
CA GLN A 136 18.11 -2.88 3.65
C GLN A 136 17.79 -3.18 5.11
N LEU A 137 16.54 -3.53 5.41
CA LEU A 137 16.05 -3.77 6.76
C LEU A 137 16.14 -5.25 7.16
N GLY A 138 16.46 -6.13 6.21
CA GLY A 138 16.33 -7.58 6.35
C GLY A 138 14.89 -8.02 6.08
N TYR A 139 14.70 -9.33 5.93
CA TYR A 139 13.36 -9.89 5.99
C TYR A 139 12.80 -9.67 7.39
N SER A 140 11.52 -9.30 7.51
CA SER A 140 10.78 -9.52 8.75
C SER A 140 11.04 -10.97 9.14
N LYS A 141 11.65 -11.20 10.31
CA LYS A 141 11.81 -12.55 10.81
C LYS A 141 10.43 -13.19 10.76
N ASN A 142 10.28 -14.25 9.97
CA ASN A 142 9.18 -15.16 10.14
C ASN A 142 9.42 -15.81 11.51
N GLU A 143 9.02 -15.13 12.57
CA GLU A 143 8.86 -15.77 13.85
C GLU A 143 7.84 -16.89 13.62
N GLU A 144 8.23 -18.13 13.90
CA GLU A 144 7.28 -19.23 13.92
C GLU A 144 6.09 -18.78 14.78
N LEU A 145 4.87 -18.85 14.23
CA LEU A 145 3.65 -18.69 15.01
C LEU A 145 3.68 -19.76 16.10
N ASN A 146 4.16 -19.36 17.27
CA ASN A 146 4.23 -20.23 18.41
C ASN A 146 2.81 -20.35 18.94
N PHE A 147 2.07 -21.36 18.49
CA PHE A 147 0.72 -21.66 18.99
C PHE A 147 0.70 -21.99 20.50
N ASN A 148 1.87 -22.11 21.14
CA ASN A 148 2.05 -22.22 22.59
C ASN A 148 2.42 -20.88 23.27
N LYS A 149 2.24 -19.73 22.61
CA LYS A 149 2.45 -18.43 23.24
C LYS A 149 1.34 -18.21 24.28
N LYS A 150 1.63 -18.58 25.52
CA LYS A 150 0.80 -18.25 26.67
C LYS A 150 0.91 -16.75 26.92
N TYR A 151 -0.10 -16.02 26.49
CA TYR A 151 -0.29 -14.64 26.88
C TYR A 151 -0.72 -14.56 28.34
N PHE A 152 -0.32 -13.50 29.04
CA PHE A 152 -0.88 -13.16 30.36
C PHE A 152 -2.40 -12.83 30.27
N PHE A 153 -2.84 -12.43 29.07
CA PHE A 153 -4.21 -12.09 28.71
C PHE A 153 -4.94 -13.27 28.09
N GLU A 154 -6.27 -13.27 28.21
CA GLU A 154 -7.13 -14.37 27.74
C GLU A 154 -8.17 -13.84 26.75
N PHE A 155 -8.36 -14.54 25.63
CA PHE A 155 -9.37 -14.18 24.64
C PHE A 155 -10.74 -14.70 25.06
N VAL A 156 -11.71 -13.79 25.20
CA VAL A 156 -13.09 -14.10 25.58
C VAL A 156 -14.04 -13.23 24.76
N SER A 157 -14.92 -13.87 23.98
CA SER A 157 -15.76 -13.20 22.97
C SER A 157 -17.23 -13.05 23.33
N ASP A 158 -17.71 -13.81 24.31
CA ASP A 158 -19.09 -13.85 24.79
C ASP A 158 -19.38 -12.87 25.94
N VAL A 159 -18.44 -11.96 26.21
CA VAL A 159 -18.55 -10.93 27.24
C VAL A 159 -18.60 -9.53 26.64
N THR A 160 -19.08 -8.57 27.43
CA THR A 160 -19.02 -7.14 27.11
C THR A 160 -17.58 -6.72 26.83
N GLN A 161 -17.39 -6.00 25.74
CA GLN A 161 -16.10 -5.51 25.29
C GLN A 161 -15.95 -4.02 25.60
N TYR A 162 -14.71 -3.58 25.66
CA TYR A 162 -14.29 -2.20 25.83
C TYR A 162 -13.29 -1.88 24.73
N VAL A 163 -13.04 -0.59 24.49
CA VAL A 163 -11.99 -0.16 23.58
C VAL A 163 -11.05 0.77 24.34
N ILE A 164 -9.75 0.50 24.24
CA ILE A 164 -8.69 1.38 24.74
C ILE A 164 -8.06 2.14 23.58
N ILE A 165 -7.74 3.40 23.81
CA ILE A 165 -7.04 4.28 22.88
C ILE A 165 -5.81 4.80 23.62
N LEU A 166 -4.63 4.51 23.09
CA LEU A 166 -3.36 5.02 23.59
C LEU A 166 -3.02 6.28 22.79
N LEU A 167 -2.93 7.39 23.50
CA LEU A 167 -2.54 8.68 22.93
C LEU A 167 -1.02 8.73 22.74
N ASP A 168 -0.58 9.54 21.79
CA ASP A 168 0.83 9.88 21.66
C ASP A 168 1.25 10.84 22.79
N ASN A 169 2.55 10.86 23.14
CA ASN A 169 3.05 11.59 24.31
C ASN A 169 2.90 13.13 24.18
N GLU A 170 2.61 13.63 22.97
CA GLU A 170 2.43 15.05 22.69
C GLU A 170 0.96 15.50 22.83
N ASP A 171 0.02 14.57 22.91
CA ASP A 171 -1.41 14.86 23.00
C ASP A 171 -1.84 15.22 24.43
N ASP A 172 -2.63 16.30 24.56
CA ASP A 172 -3.31 16.60 25.82
C ASP A 172 -4.45 15.60 26.06
N MET A 173 -4.46 14.97 27.24
CA MET A 173 -5.40 13.91 27.60
C MET A 173 -6.85 14.41 27.69
N ASP A 174 -7.08 15.59 28.23
CA ASP A 174 -8.44 16.11 28.45
C ASP A 174 -9.03 16.61 27.14
N ASP A 175 -8.23 17.29 26.30
CA ASP A 175 -8.65 17.72 24.97
C ASP A 175 -8.94 16.53 24.06
N SER A 176 -8.05 15.53 24.05
CA SER A 176 -8.23 14.29 23.28
C SER A 176 -9.48 13.53 23.72
N LYS A 177 -9.72 13.43 25.04
CA LYS A 177 -10.93 12.82 25.58
C LYS A 177 -12.19 13.57 25.15
N GLY A 178 -12.16 14.90 25.14
CA GLY A 178 -13.26 15.73 24.66
C GLY A 178 -13.60 15.42 23.20
N THR A 179 -12.60 15.46 22.33
CA THR A 179 -12.71 15.17 20.89
C THR A 179 -13.25 13.76 20.63
N ILE A 180 -12.70 12.76 21.32
CA ILE A 180 -13.14 11.36 21.19
C ILE A 180 -14.56 11.15 21.72
N SER A 181 -14.95 11.84 22.80
CA SER A 181 -16.30 11.82 23.34
C SER A 181 -17.32 12.42 22.35
N ASP A 182 -16.96 13.51 21.68
CA ASP A 182 -17.80 14.15 20.67
C ASP A 182 -17.94 13.27 19.43
N PHE A 183 -16.85 12.68 18.94
CA PHE A 183 -16.87 11.69 17.86
C PHE A 183 -17.80 10.51 18.21
N THR A 184 -17.61 9.93 19.40
CA THR A 184 -18.39 8.79 19.89
C THR A 184 -19.87 9.15 19.96
N THR A 185 -20.19 10.31 20.52
CA THR A 185 -21.57 10.79 20.62
C THR A 185 -22.14 11.06 19.23
N LYS A 186 -21.40 11.61 18.27
CA LYS A 186 -21.91 11.90 16.93
C LYS A 186 -22.18 10.63 16.11
N LYS A 187 -21.25 9.68 16.11
CA LYS A 187 -21.31 8.46 15.25
C LYS A 187 -22.06 7.30 15.90
N PHE A 188 -22.09 7.21 17.23
CA PHE A 188 -22.64 6.08 17.98
C PHE A 188 -23.75 6.45 18.97
N LYS A 189 -24.57 7.47 18.65
CA LYS A 189 -25.68 7.99 19.49
C LYS A 189 -26.55 6.91 20.13
N SER A 190 -26.91 5.88 19.36
CA SER A 190 -27.81 4.81 19.79
C SER A 190 -27.18 3.88 20.83
N SER A 191 -25.85 3.84 20.93
CA SER A 191 -25.13 2.86 21.74
C SER A 191 -24.82 3.34 23.16
N LYS A 192 -25.06 4.62 23.48
CA LYS A 192 -24.82 5.24 24.82
C LYS A 192 -23.44 4.93 25.42
N LEU A 193 -22.43 4.81 24.56
CA LEU A 193 -21.06 4.52 24.95
C LEU A 193 -20.52 5.63 25.86
N ARG A 194 -19.69 5.26 26.83
CA ARG A 194 -19.06 6.21 27.76
C ARG A 194 -17.57 6.31 27.49
N VAL A 195 -17.07 7.53 27.35
CA VAL A 195 -15.64 7.80 27.17
C VAL A 195 -15.06 8.33 28.47
N SER A 196 -13.98 7.73 28.95
CA SER A 196 -13.30 8.12 30.19
C SER A 196 -11.79 8.01 30.05
N SER A 197 -11.04 8.87 30.73
CA SER A 197 -9.60 8.70 30.90
C SER A 197 -9.32 7.73 32.06
N LYS A 198 -8.28 6.92 31.91
CA LYS A 198 -7.80 5.95 32.90
C LYS A 198 -6.29 6.06 33.01
N ILE A 199 -5.77 5.63 34.16
CA ILE A 199 -4.35 5.58 34.45
C ILE A 199 -4.00 4.21 35.03
N THR A 200 -2.89 3.63 34.59
CA THR A 200 -2.33 2.38 35.17
C THR A 200 -1.62 2.64 36.49
N LEU A 201 -1.28 1.57 37.21
CA LEU A 201 -0.43 1.67 38.41
C LEU A 201 0.98 2.22 38.11
N SER A 202 1.47 2.10 36.88
CA SER A 202 2.74 2.71 36.44
C SER A 202 2.57 4.11 35.83
N GLU A 203 1.48 4.80 36.18
CA GLU A 203 1.18 6.18 35.75
C GLU A 203 1.02 6.40 34.24
N LYS A 204 0.86 5.33 33.44
CA LYS A 204 0.50 5.46 32.02
C LYS A 204 -1.00 5.74 31.86
N SER A 205 -1.34 6.82 31.19
CA SER A 205 -2.71 7.23 30.94
C SER A 205 -3.20 6.75 29.57
N PHE A 206 -4.50 6.44 29.46
CA PHE A 206 -5.15 6.02 28.23
C PHE A 206 -6.64 6.38 28.26
N ILE A 207 -7.28 6.41 27.10
CA ILE A 207 -8.72 6.62 26.98
C ILE A 207 -9.42 5.27 26.88
N LEU A 208 -10.54 5.15 27.58
CA LEU A 208 -11.39 3.98 27.63
C LEU A 208 -12.79 4.34 27.13
N VAL A 209 -13.24 3.63 26.09
CA VAL A 209 -14.61 3.65 25.59
C VAL A 209 -15.32 2.41 26.10
N GLN A 210 -16.40 2.62 26.85
CA GLN A 210 -17.03 1.58 27.66
C GLN A 210 -18.33 1.04 27.05
N GLU A 211 -18.45 -0.27 27.19
CA GLU A 211 -19.63 -1.14 27.02
C GLU A 211 -20.13 -1.34 25.58
N PHE A 212 -19.37 -2.14 24.84
CA PHE A 212 -19.84 -2.76 23.61
C PHE A 212 -20.43 -4.13 23.91
N ALA A 213 -21.69 -4.36 23.51
CA ALA A 213 -22.38 -5.62 23.79
C ALA A 213 -21.79 -6.85 23.07
N SER A 214 -20.92 -6.65 22.07
CA SER A 214 -20.22 -7.72 21.36
C SER A 214 -18.93 -7.20 20.73
N ILE A 215 -18.01 -8.11 20.38
CA ILE A 215 -16.81 -7.80 19.61
C ILE A 215 -17.15 -7.08 18.31
N SER A 216 -18.17 -7.55 17.57
CA SER A 216 -18.57 -6.92 16.30
C SER A 216 -18.97 -5.45 16.44
N LEU A 217 -19.55 -5.04 17.58
CA LEU A 217 -19.87 -3.63 17.83
C LEU A 217 -18.62 -2.81 18.17
N ALA A 218 -17.67 -3.41 18.90
CA ALA A 218 -16.39 -2.79 19.18
C ALA A 218 -15.53 -2.65 17.92
N ASP A 219 -15.50 -3.65 17.03
CA ASP A 219 -14.83 -3.58 15.73
C ASP A 219 -15.38 -2.44 14.87
N LYS A 220 -16.71 -2.34 14.76
CA LYS A 220 -17.35 -1.23 14.03
C LYS A 220 -16.95 0.14 14.57
N PHE A 221 -16.71 0.24 15.88
CA PHE A 221 -16.19 1.45 16.48
C PHE A 221 -14.75 1.72 16.09
N VAL A 222 -13.88 0.69 16.15
CA VAL A 222 -12.48 0.79 15.73
C VAL A 222 -12.35 1.20 14.26
N ASP A 223 -13.14 0.60 13.36
CA ASP A 223 -13.15 0.94 11.94
C ASP A 223 -13.61 2.38 11.71
N ALA A 224 -14.69 2.80 12.38
CA ALA A 224 -15.18 4.17 12.27
C ALA A 224 -14.19 5.19 12.83
N TYR A 225 -13.46 4.84 13.89
CA TYR A 225 -12.42 5.67 14.50
C TYR A 225 -11.27 5.88 13.52
N LYS A 226 -10.75 4.81 12.92
CA LYS A 226 -9.66 4.86 11.92
C LYS A 226 -10.04 5.56 10.62
N ALA A 227 -11.32 5.60 10.28
CA ALA A 227 -11.85 6.36 9.14
C ALA A 227 -12.33 7.77 9.52
N GLY A 228 -12.07 8.20 10.77
CA GLY A 228 -12.72 9.33 11.42
C GLY A 228 -12.04 10.69 11.23
N PHE A 229 -11.11 10.85 10.28
CA PHE A 229 -10.29 12.06 10.10
C PHE A 229 -11.08 13.38 10.23
N GLU A 230 -12.25 13.48 9.60
CA GLU A 230 -13.12 14.68 9.64
C GLU A 230 -13.50 15.13 11.07
N PHE A 231 -13.46 14.22 12.05
CA PHE A 231 -13.87 14.47 13.43
C PHE A 231 -12.75 14.32 14.45
N LEU A 232 -11.70 13.59 14.10
CA LEU A 232 -10.63 13.19 15.01
C LEU A 232 -9.28 13.79 14.62
N ASP A 233 -9.16 14.40 13.44
CA ASP A 233 -7.89 14.86 12.87
C ASP A 233 -6.82 13.76 12.96
N GLU A 234 -5.66 14.05 13.53
CA GLU A 234 -4.53 13.10 13.71
C GLU A 234 -4.81 12.03 14.77
N LEU A 235 -5.80 12.23 15.67
CA LEU A 235 -6.11 11.24 16.71
C LEU A 235 -6.57 9.89 16.12
N GLN A 236 -7.05 9.85 14.87
CA GLN A 236 -7.44 8.59 14.23
C GLN A 236 -6.27 7.59 14.09
N ASP A 237 -5.03 8.09 14.09
CA ASP A 237 -3.81 7.29 13.93
C ASP A 237 -3.35 6.66 15.25
N ASN A 238 -4.02 6.99 16.36
CA ASN A 238 -3.74 6.43 17.68
C ASN A 238 -3.87 4.90 17.72
N LYS A 239 -3.07 4.30 18.60
CA LYS A 239 -3.13 2.85 18.84
C LYS A 239 -4.43 2.53 19.59
N ILE A 240 -5.32 1.81 18.92
CA ILE A 240 -6.66 1.46 19.42
C ILE A 240 -6.83 -0.06 19.47
N TYR A 241 -7.35 -0.58 20.59
CA TYR A 241 -7.51 -2.03 20.80
C TYR A 241 -8.82 -2.34 21.55
N ILE A 242 -9.48 -3.43 21.17
CA ILE A 242 -10.59 -4.03 21.92
C ILE A 242 -10.02 -4.79 23.11
N ILE A 243 -10.69 -4.73 24.26
CA ILE A 243 -10.30 -5.39 25.50
C ILE A 243 -11.50 -5.81 26.34
N THR A 244 -11.39 -6.96 27.01
CA THR A 244 -12.39 -7.41 27.99
C THR A 244 -12.18 -6.75 29.35
N GLN A 245 -13.20 -6.76 30.21
CA GLN A 245 -13.07 -6.20 31.57
C GLN A 245 -11.94 -6.86 32.38
N GLU A 246 -11.78 -8.19 32.27
CA GLU A 246 -10.75 -8.94 32.99
C GLU A 246 -9.35 -8.60 32.48
N ASN A 247 -9.15 -8.53 31.16
CA ASN A 247 -7.87 -8.12 30.60
C ASN A 247 -7.56 -6.64 30.90
N LEU A 248 -8.57 -5.77 30.99
CA LEU A 248 -8.39 -4.37 31.37
C LEU A 248 -7.86 -4.24 32.80
N LYS A 249 -8.38 -5.03 33.76
CA LYS A 249 -7.85 -5.07 35.14
C LYS A 249 -6.37 -5.49 35.13
N LYS A 250 -6.06 -6.61 34.46
CA LYS A 250 -4.69 -7.11 34.27
C LYS A 250 -3.77 -6.04 33.65
N LEU A 251 -4.26 -5.29 32.67
CA LEU A 251 -3.50 -4.24 31.98
C LEU A 251 -3.25 -3.02 32.87
N ILE A 252 -4.24 -2.58 33.65
CA ILE A 252 -4.10 -1.47 34.60
C ILE A 252 -3.08 -1.79 35.69
N GLU A 253 -3.07 -3.04 36.18
CA GLU A 253 -2.15 -3.50 37.22
C GLU A 253 -0.70 -3.64 36.72
N THR A 254 -0.52 -4.14 35.50
CA THR A 254 0.80 -4.53 34.99
C THR A 254 1.42 -3.55 33.99
N ALA A 255 0.61 -2.66 33.40
CA ALA A 255 1.00 -1.74 32.32
C ALA A 255 1.69 -2.41 31.11
N LYS A 256 1.40 -3.69 30.88
CA LYS A 256 1.95 -4.52 29.80
C LYS A 256 1.29 -4.23 28.43
N PHE A 257 1.29 -2.98 28.00
CA PHE A 257 0.66 -2.55 26.74
C PHE A 257 1.29 -3.20 25.49
N GLU A 258 2.62 -3.37 25.46
CA GLU A 258 3.28 -4.04 24.32
C GLU A 258 2.93 -5.53 24.25
N GLU A 259 2.85 -6.21 25.41
CA GLU A 259 2.39 -7.61 25.45
C GLU A 259 0.91 -7.71 25.05
N TYR A 260 0.08 -6.75 25.47
CA TYR A 260 -1.32 -6.69 25.10
C TYR A 260 -1.50 -6.45 23.59
N LYS A 261 -0.70 -5.59 22.98
CA LYS A 261 -0.69 -5.37 21.53
C LYS A 261 -0.42 -6.67 20.78
N LEU A 262 0.58 -7.44 21.20
CA LEU A 262 0.89 -8.73 20.59
C LEU A 262 -0.26 -9.73 20.76
N PHE A 263 -0.82 -9.81 21.97
CA PHE A 263 -2.01 -10.61 22.23
C PHE A 263 -3.19 -10.21 21.34
N TYR A 264 -3.44 -8.92 21.18
CA TYR A 264 -4.54 -8.40 20.37
C TYR A 264 -4.40 -8.82 18.91
N LEU A 265 -3.23 -8.59 18.30
CA LEU A 265 -2.97 -8.93 16.89
C LEU A 265 -3.14 -10.42 16.58
N ASP A 266 -2.94 -11.29 17.57
CA ASP A 266 -3.08 -12.73 17.40
C ASP A 266 -4.52 -13.24 17.62
N ASN A 267 -5.39 -12.47 18.28
CA ASN A 267 -6.69 -12.97 18.77
C ASN A 267 -7.93 -12.17 18.31
N TYR A 268 -7.77 -10.91 17.89
CA TYR A 268 -8.84 -10.03 17.40
C TYR A 268 -8.57 -9.65 15.95
#